data_AF-A0A955X3D0-F1
#
_entry.id   AF-A0A955X3D0-F1
#
_cell.length_a   1.000
_cell.length_b   1.000
_cell.length_c   1.000
_cell.angle_alpha   90.00
_cell.angle_beta   90.00
_cell.angle_gamma   90.00
#
_symmetry.space_group_name_H-M   'P 1'
#
loop_
_entity.id
_entity.type
_entity.pdbx_description
1 polymer ?
#
loop_
_entity_poly.entity_id
_entity_poly.type
_entity_poly.pdbx_seq_one_letter_code
_entity_poly.pdbx_strand_id
1 'polypeptide(L)'
;MTPKRPEPDHDEVLAVLVDHHFGELPEDLNLQVARHLAECPSCALEYCRLRADLEGLSSLEEAPPARLHAALRARVDRRFGRHGLARVRALFELRVPAYQPALALVLLALGALWVWPGEHREAARVERPIQTVVDQYDATDLEVLDDRVL
;
A
#
# COMPACT_ATOMS: atom_id res chain seq x y z
N MET A 1 9.16 27.69 14.95
CA MET A 1 10.40 27.12 14.38
C MET A 1 10.82 25.97 15.26
N THR A 2 10.47 24.74 14.88
CA THR A 2 10.96 23.54 15.58
C THR A 2 12.40 23.29 15.15
N PRO A 3 13.34 23.08 16.09
CA PRO A 3 14.72 22.76 15.75
C PRO A 3 14.74 21.46 14.93
N LYS A 4 15.44 21.47 13.78
CA LYS A 4 15.70 20.26 12.99
C LYS A 4 16.54 19.33 13.87
N ARG A 5 15.96 18.22 14.34
CA ARG A 5 16.74 17.19 15.04
C ARG A 5 17.81 16.64 14.09
N PRO A 6 19.00 16.27 14.63
CA PRO A 6 20.01 15.59 13.84
C PRO A 6 19.42 14.31 13.23
N GLU A 7 19.86 13.97 12.02
CA GLU A 7 19.50 12.70 11.39
C GLU A 7 20.05 11.54 12.23
N PRO A 8 19.26 10.46 12.44
CA PRO A 8 19.69 9.34 13.26
C PRO A 8 20.85 8.59 12.59
N ASP A 9 21.80 8.16 13.40
CA ASP A 9 22.94 7.35 12.94
C ASP A 9 22.51 5.93 12.56
N HIS A 10 23.31 5.22 11.77
CA HIS A 10 23.02 3.84 11.35
C HIS A 10 22.78 2.92 12.54
N ASP A 11 23.64 2.99 13.56
CA ASP A 11 23.55 2.15 14.75
C ASP A 11 22.27 2.45 15.57
N GLU A 12 21.86 3.73 15.62
CA GLU A 12 20.62 4.13 16.28
C GLU A 12 19.40 3.59 15.54
N VAL A 13 19.40 3.65 14.21
CA VAL A 13 18.32 3.10 13.38
C VAL A 13 18.22 1.59 13.56
N LEU A 14 19.35 0.87 13.52
CA LEU A 14 19.38 -0.58 13.71
C LEU A 14 18.83 -1.01 15.07
N ALA A 15 19.12 -0.24 16.13
CA ALA A 15 18.64 -0.52 17.48
C ALA A 15 17.11 -0.40 17.62
N VAL A 16 16.45 0.39 16.77
CA VAL A 16 15.00 0.67 16.86
C VAL A 16 14.18 0.04 15.72
N LEU A 17 14.77 -0.78 14.84
CA LEU A 17 14.07 -1.39 13.71
C LEU A 17 12.90 -2.31 14.14
N VAL A 18 13.04 -3.00 15.27
CA VAL A 18 12.00 -3.89 15.80
C VAL A 18 10.79 -3.07 16.24
N ASP A 19 11.00 -2.03 17.03
CA ASP A 19 9.93 -1.14 17.50
C ASP A 19 9.28 -0.40 16.32
N HIS A 20 10.06 -0.04 15.30
CA HIS A 20 9.56 0.54 14.04
C HIS A 20 8.62 -0.43 13.33
N HIS A 21 8.99 -1.71 13.21
CA HIS A 21 8.18 -2.75 12.56
C HIS A 21 6.81 -2.92 13.22
N PHE A 22 6.77 -2.92 14.55
CA PHE A 22 5.53 -3.07 15.32
C PHE A 22 4.77 -1.75 15.52
N GLY A 23 5.33 -0.62 15.08
CA GLY A 23 4.70 0.71 15.23
C GLY A 23 4.69 1.22 16.67
N GLU A 24 5.64 0.79 17.50
CA GLU A 24 5.74 1.16 18.91
C GLU A 24 6.53 2.46 19.13
N LEU A 25 7.23 2.95 18.08
CA LEU A 25 7.96 4.20 18.13
C LEU A 25 7.02 5.43 18.12
N PRO A 26 7.41 6.54 18.79
CA PRO A 26 6.77 7.83 18.61
C PRO A 26 6.69 8.24 17.13
N GLU A 27 5.59 8.89 16.72
CA GLU A 27 5.29 9.21 15.31
C GLU A 27 6.43 10.01 14.63
N ASP A 28 7.06 10.93 15.35
CA ASP A 28 8.17 11.73 14.86
C ASP A 28 9.42 10.90 14.59
N LEU A 29 9.72 9.92 15.45
CA LEU A 29 10.84 9.01 15.29
C LEU A 29 10.55 7.98 14.20
N ASN A 30 9.31 7.49 14.14
CA ASN A 30 8.86 6.56 13.11
C ASN A 30 9.03 7.13 11.70
N LEU A 31 8.66 8.41 11.51
CA LEU A 31 8.87 9.12 10.25
C LEU A 31 10.37 9.29 9.91
N GLN A 32 11.21 9.56 10.92
CA GLN A 32 12.66 9.71 10.73
C GLN A 32 13.31 8.40 10.29
N VAL A 33 12.96 7.29 10.95
CA VAL A 33 13.43 5.95 10.57
C VAL A 33 12.96 5.60 9.17
N ALA A 34 11.69 5.83 8.84
CA ALA A 34 11.15 5.57 7.50
C ALA A 34 11.89 6.38 6.41
N ARG A 35 12.21 7.65 6.69
CA ARG A 35 13.02 8.48 5.78
C ARG A 35 14.44 7.95 5.63
N HIS A 36 15.10 7.61 6.73
CA HIS A 36 16.45 7.04 6.69
C HIS A 36 16.48 5.73 5.90
N LEU A 37 15.49 4.85 6.07
CA LEU A 37 15.37 3.61 5.29
C LEU A 37 15.18 3.87 3.79
N ALA A 38 14.52 4.97 3.40
CA ALA A 38 14.40 5.36 2.00
C ALA A 38 15.70 5.90 1.40
N GLU A 39 16.56 6.50 2.23
CA GLU A 39 17.81 7.15 1.81
C GLU A 39 19.03 6.23 1.94
N CYS A 40 18.98 5.22 2.81
CA CYS A 40 20.09 4.32 3.12
C CYS A 40 19.79 2.86 2.73
N PRO A 41 20.37 2.36 1.61
CA PRO A 41 20.15 0.99 1.15
C PRO A 41 20.61 -0.10 2.11
N SER A 42 21.69 0.12 2.88
CA SER A 42 22.19 -0.88 3.84
C SER A 42 21.22 -1.08 4.99
N CYS A 43 20.68 0.00 5.58
CA CYS A 43 19.65 -0.10 6.62
C CYS A 43 18.34 -0.70 6.07
N ALA A 44 17.98 -0.37 4.82
CA ALA A 44 16.81 -0.97 4.17
C ALA A 44 16.95 -2.49 3.99
N LEU A 45 18.13 -2.98 3.61
CA LEU A 45 18.41 -4.40 3.50
C LEU A 45 18.31 -5.12 4.86
N GLU A 46 18.86 -4.54 5.93
CA GLU A 46 18.73 -5.13 7.27
C GLU A 46 17.27 -5.15 7.73
N TYR A 47 16.50 -4.10 7.45
CA TYR A 47 15.06 -4.10 7.73
C TYR A 47 14.30 -5.18 6.94
N CYS A 48 14.62 -5.37 5.66
CA CYS A 48 14.04 -6.45 4.85
C CYS A 48 14.35 -7.84 5.39
N ARG A 49 15.59 -8.07 5.87
CA ARG A 49 15.98 -9.33 6.52
C ARG A 49 15.21 -9.56 7.81
N LEU A 50 15.19 -8.56 8.70
CA LEU A 50 14.39 -8.59 9.93
C LEU A 50 12.93 -8.95 9.64
N ARG A 51 12.33 -8.32 8.63
CA ARG A 51 10.96 -8.59 8.23
C ARG A 51 10.77 -10.02 7.74
N ALA A 52 11.68 -10.55 6.92
CA ALA A 52 11.62 -11.93 6.45
C ALA A 52 11.74 -12.93 7.61
N ASP A 53 12.60 -12.66 8.60
CA ASP A 53 12.75 -13.48 9.79
C ASP A 53 11.47 -13.49 10.64
N LEU A 54 10.84 -12.33 10.84
CA LEU A 54 9.58 -12.21 11.58
C LEU A 54 8.41 -12.90 10.86
N GLU A 55 8.30 -12.74 9.54
CA GLU A 55 7.31 -13.44 8.73
C GLU A 55 7.53 -14.97 8.79
N GLY A 56 8.78 -15.42 8.73
CA GLY A 56 9.15 -16.82 8.93
C GLY A 56 8.72 -17.36 10.30
N LEU A 57 8.97 -16.62 11.37
CA LEU A 57 8.55 -16.99 12.72
C LEU A 57 7.02 -17.05 12.86
N SER A 58 6.29 -16.10 12.26
CA SER A 58 4.83 -16.11 12.28
C SER A 58 4.21 -17.35 11.61
N SER A 59 4.92 -17.97 10.66
CA SER A 59 4.48 -19.19 9.99
C SER A 59 4.61 -20.44 10.85
N LEU A 60 5.47 -20.39 11.89
CA LEU A 60 5.68 -21.46 12.85
C LEU A 60 4.72 -21.38 14.03
N GLU A 61 4.03 -20.25 14.22
CA GLU A 61 3.01 -20.15 15.26
C GLU A 61 1.83 -21.05 14.91
N GLU A 62 1.68 -22.12 15.70
CA GLU A 62 0.51 -22.99 15.66
C GLU A 62 -0.77 -22.16 15.70
N ALA A 63 -1.63 -22.38 14.70
CA ALA A 63 -2.85 -21.60 14.54
C ALA A 63 -3.60 -21.51 15.87
N PRO A 64 -3.97 -20.30 16.32
CA PRO A 64 -4.62 -20.13 17.61
C PRO A 64 -5.90 -20.98 17.66
N PRO A 65 -6.18 -21.65 18.78
CA PRO A 65 -7.26 -22.63 18.84
C PRO A 65 -8.58 -21.99 18.45
N ALA A 66 -9.39 -22.68 17.63
CA ALA A 66 -10.61 -22.13 17.00
C ALA A 66 -11.58 -21.42 17.98
N ARG A 67 -11.62 -21.88 19.24
CA ARG A 67 -12.37 -21.24 20.34
C ARG A 67 -11.98 -19.79 20.59
N LEU A 68 -10.70 -19.46 20.46
CA LEU A 68 -10.15 -18.12 20.69
C LEU A 68 -10.52 -17.17 19.54
N HIS A 69 -10.46 -17.66 18.29
CA HIS A 69 -10.97 -16.95 17.13
C HIS A 69 -12.47 -16.65 17.25
N ALA A 70 -13.28 -17.63 17.63
CA ALA A 70 -14.72 -17.45 17.84
C ALA A 70 -15.00 -16.43 18.95
N ALA A 71 -14.25 -16.48 20.06
CA ALA A 71 -14.38 -15.53 21.16
C ALA A 71 -13.99 -14.09 20.75
N LEU A 72 -12.90 -13.92 19.99
CA LEU A 72 -12.48 -12.62 19.45
C LEU A 72 -13.53 -12.06 18.48
N ARG A 73 -14.00 -12.87 17.54
CA ARG A 73 -15.04 -12.46 16.58
C ARG A 73 -16.30 -11.99 17.30
N ALA A 74 -16.75 -12.75 18.30
CA ALA A 74 -17.89 -12.38 19.13
C ALA A 74 -17.67 -11.10 19.96
N ARG A 75 -16.43 -10.75 20.32
CA ARG A 75 -16.10 -9.47 20.99
C ARG A 75 -16.12 -8.32 19.99
N VAL A 76 -15.57 -8.49 18.80
CA VAL A 76 -15.61 -7.50 17.72
C VAL A 76 -17.05 -7.23 17.30
N ASP A 77 -17.85 -8.27 17.07
CA ASP A 77 -19.27 -8.13 16.72
C ASP A 77 -20.08 -7.44 17.83
N ARG A 78 -19.75 -7.66 19.10
CA ARG A 78 -20.37 -6.93 20.21
C ARG A 78 -19.97 -5.46 20.24
N ARG A 79 -18.70 -5.15 19.97
CA ARG A 79 -18.16 -3.77 19.99
C ARG A 79 -18.65 -2.96 18.79
N PHE A 80 -18.70 -3.56 17.61
CA PHE A 80 -18.93 -2.86 16.33
C PHE A 80 -20.22 -3.27 15.61
N GLY A 81 -20.69 -4.52 15.78
CA GLY A 81 -21.75 -5.11 14.95
C GLY A 81 -23.17 -4.61 15.24
N ARG A 82 -23.48 -4.14 16.46
CA ARG A 82 -24.86 -3.74 16.81
C ARG A 82 -25.21 -2.27 16.54
N HIS A 83 -24.24 -1.37 16.45
CA HIS A 83 -24.51 0.07 16.26
C HIS A 83 -24.37 0.52 14.80
N GLY A 84 -23.50 -0.12 14.00
CA GLY A 84 -23.31 0.22 12.59
C GLY A 84 -24.48 -0.21 11.71
N LEU A 85 -24.86 -1.49 11.77
CA LEU A 85 -25.92 -2.04 10.93
C LEU A 85 -27.31 -1.48 11.26
N ALA A 86 -27.61 -1.21 12.53
CA ALA A 86 -28.88 -0.58 12.92
C ALA A 86 -28.97 0.88 12.43
N ARG A 87 -27.87 1.65 12.46
CA ARG A 87 -27.84 3.01 11.89
C ARG A 87 -27.94 3.00 10.37
N VAL A 88 -27.19 2.13 9.70
CA VAL A 88 -27.23 2.00 8.24
C VAL A 88 -28.64 1.59 7.81
N ARG A 89 -29.24 0.61 8.47
CA ARG A 89 -30.60 0.18 8.18
C ARG A 89 -31.64 1.26 8.47
N ALA A 90 -31.51 2.01 9.57
CA ALA A 90 -32.36 3.17 9.83
C ALA A 90 -32.18 4.27 8.77
N LEU A 91 -30.96 4.49 8.27
CA LEU A 91 -30.67 5.45 7.20
C LEU A 91 -31.27 5.01 5.85
N PHE A 92 -31.32 3.71 5.58
CA PHE A 92 -32.00 3.14 4.41
C PHE A 92 -33.53 3.10 4.55
N GLU A 93 -34.06 2.95 5.77
CA GLU A 93 -35.50 3.01 6.07
C GLU A 93 -36.03 4.46 6.13
N LEU A 94 -35.14 5.46 6.27
CA LEU A 94 -35.43 6.86 5.97
C LEU A 94 -35.66 7.00 4.46
N ARG A 95 -36.92 6.73 4.07
CA ARG A 95 -37.57 7.00 2.78
C ARG A 95 -36.75 7.99 1.95
N VAL A 96 -35.89 7.44 1.10
CA VAL A 96 -35.02 8.26 0.24
C VAL A 96 -35.95 9.09 -0.64
N PRO A 97 -35.90 10.43 -0.59
CA PRO A 97 -36.97 11.20 -1.20
C PRO A 97 -36.88 11.08 -2.72
N ALA A 98 -38.03 11.22 -3.39
CA ALA A 98 -38.26 10.92 -4.80
C ALA A 98 -37.35 11.67 -5.82
N TYR A 99 -36.40 12.47 -5.36
CA TYR A 99 -35.38 13.14 -6.18
C TYR A 99 -34.18 12.27 -6.56
N GLN A 100 -34.00 11.08 -5.98
CA GLN A 100 -32.89 10.19 -6.37
C GLN A 100 -32.86 9.77 -7.86
N PRO A 101 -33.98 9.41 -8.52
CA PRO A 101 -33.93 9.13 -9.97
C PRO A 101 -33.51 10.37 -10.76
N ALA A 102 -33.90 11.58 -10.32
CA ALA A 102 -33.49 12.82 -10.98
C ALA A 102 -31.97 13.04 -10.83
N LEU A 103 -31.40 12.81 -9.64
CA LEU A 103 -29.96 12.90 -9.42
C LEU A 103 -29.18 11.89 -10.26
N ALA A 104 -29.65 10.64 -10.33
CA ALA A 104 -29.02 9.60 -11.15
C ALA A 104 -29.01 9.99 -12.64
N LEU A 105 -30.10 10.56 -13.15
CA LEU A 105 -30.19 11.05 -14.52
C LEU A 105 -29.24 12.23 -14.78
N VAL A 106 -29.11 13.17 -13.83
CA VAL A 106 -28.18 14.31 -13.95
C VAL A 106 -26.73 13.82 -13.97
N LEU A 107 -26.37 12.87 -13.09
CA LEU A 107 -25.02 12.30 -13.06
C LEU A 107 -24.70 11.49 -14.33
N LEU A 108 -25.67 10.74 -14.86
CA LEU A 108 -25.52 10.05 -16.15
C LEU A 108 -25.34 11.03 -17.31
N ALA A 109 -26.10 12.12 -17.33
CA ALA A 109 -25.98 13.16 -18.35
C ALA A 109 -24.62 13.89 -18.28
N LEU A 110 -24.13 14.22 -17.08
CA LEU A 110 -22.80 14.78 -16.88
C LEU A 110 -21.72 13.78 -17.31
N GLY A 111 -21.85 12.51 -16.92
CA GLY A 111 -20.92 11.45 -17.35
C GLY A 111 -20.87 11.32 -18.86
N ALA A 112 -22.01 11.32 -19.54
CA ALA A 112 -22.08 11.28 -21.00
C ALA A 112 -21.41 12.51 -21.65
N LEU A 113 -21.57 13.70 -21.06
CA LEU A 113 -20.92 14.92 -21.54
C LEU A 113 -19.38 14.87 -21.40
N TRP A 114 -18.87 14.25 -20.34
CA TRP A 114 -17.44 14.07 -20.10
C TRP A 114 -16.85 12.92 -20.93
N VAL A 115 -17.63 11.87 -21.16
CA VAL A 115 -17.22 10.70 -21.95
C VAL A 115 -17.36 10.95 -23.44
N TRP A 116 -18.03 12.02 -23.90
CA TRP A 116 -18.07 12.44 -25.31
C TRP A 116 -16.83 13.29 -25.63
N PRO A 117 -15.68 12.68 -25.95
CA PRO A 117 -14.43 13.40 -26.13
C PRO A 117 -14.49 13.90 -27.57
N GLY A 118 -14.85 15.18 -27.74
CA GLY A 118 -15.07 15.82 -29.02
C GLY A 118 -14.33 15.18 -30.20
N GLU A 119 -15.12 14.60 -31.10
CA GLU A 119 -14.80 14.00 -32.39
C GLU A 119 -14.27 15.08 -33.38
N HIS A 120 -13.33 15.90 -32.93
CA HIS A 120 -12.77 17.05 -33.63
C HIS A 120 -11.24 17.03 -33.67
N ARG A 121 -10.60 15.88 -33.42
CA ARG A 121 -9.12 15.72 -33.48
C ARG A 121 -8.62 14.74 -34.54
N GLU A 122 -9.41 14.44 -35.58
CA GLU A 122 -8.95 13.54 -36.66
C GLU A 122 -8.21 14.21 -37.83
N ALA A 123 -8.10 15.55 -37.90
CA ALA A 123 -7.43 16.20 -39.03
C ALA A 123 -5.92 16.47 -38.85
N ALA A 124 -5.28 16.04 -37.76
CA ALA A 124 -3.86 16.37 -37.50
C ALA A 124 -3.02 15.19 -36.97
N ARG A 125 -3.32 13.96 -37.40
CA ARG A 125 -2.41 12.82 -37.17
C ARG A 125 -1.26 12.86 -38.17
N VAL A 126 -0.24 13.65 -37.84
CA VAL A 126 1.10 13.54 -38.42
C VAL A 126 1.63 12.15 -38.06
N GLU A 127 1.72 11.29 -39.07
CA GLU A 127 2.48 10.04 -39.05
C GLU A 127 3.92 10.34 -38.61
N ARG A 128 4.24 10.06 -37.34
CA ARG A 128 5.62 9.85 -36.93
C ARG A 128 5.84 8.36 -36.78
N PRO A 129 6.70 7.73 -37.59
CA PRO A 129 7.03 6.33 -37.43
C PRO A 129 7.67 6.13 -36.06
N ILE A 130 7.10 5.22 -35.29
CA ILE A 130 7.66 4.74 -34.03
C ILE A 130 8.94 3.98 -34.40
N GLN A 131 10.09 4.63 -34.23
CA GLN A 131 11.37 3.92 -34.17
C GLN A 131 11.40 3.17 -32.83
N THR A 132 10.96 1.93 -32.83
CA THR A 132 11.28 0.99 -31.76
C THR A 132 12.76 0.65 -31.88
N VAL A 133 13.62 1.43 -31.23
CA VAL A 133 14.96 0.97 -30.87
C VAL A 133 14.76 -0.06 -29.77
N VAL A 134 14.58 -1.31 -30.19
CA VAL A 134 14.76 -2.47 -29.32
C VAL A 134 16.27 -2.56 -29.12
N ASP A 135 16.77 -1.94 -28.06
CA ASP A 135 18.10 -2.27 -27.55
C ASP A 135 18.06 -3.76 -27.21
N GLN A 136 18.82 -4.53 -27.99
CA GLN A 136 19.05 -5.94 -27.75
C GLN A 136 19.68 -6.07 -26.37
N TYR A 137 18.90 -6.61 -25.43
CA TYR A 137 19.40 -7.04 -24.14
C TYR A 137 20.27 -8.28 -24.39
N ASP A 138 21.57 -8.06 -24.57
CA ASP A 138 22.57 -9.10 -24.81
C ASP A 138 22.78 -9.88 -23.49
N ALA A 139 22.06 -10.99 -23.34
CA ALA A 139 22.07 -11.84 -22.15
C ALA A 139 23.21 -12.89 -22.20
N THR A 140 24.34 -12.55 -22.82
CA THR A 140 25.41 -13.52 -23.12
C THR A 140 26.56 -13.52 -22.07
N ASP A 141 26.46 -12.75 -20.99
CA ASP A 141 27.55 -12.59 -20.00
C ASP A 141 27.43 -13.43 -18.70
N LEU A 142 26.68 -14.52 -18.69
CA LEU A 142 26.53 -15.38 -17.50
C LEU A 142 27.40 -16.65 -17.46
N GLU A 143 28.31 -16.88 -18.41
CA GLU A 143 29.15 -18.10 -18.43
C GLU A 143 30.55 -17.97 -17.77
N VAL A 144 30.88 -16.88 -17.07
CA VAL A 144 32.28 -16.65 -16.57
C VAL A 144 32.48 -16.91 -15.05
N LEU A 145 31.52 -17.51 -14.35
CA LEU A 145 31.65 -17.79 -12.91
C LEU A 145 31.54 -19.29 -12.58
N ASP A 146 32.35 -20.16 -13.20
CA ASP A 146 32.49 -21.54 -12.72
C ASP A 146 33.85 -22.19 -13.01
N ASP A 147 34.98 -21.52 -12.69
CA ASP A 147 36.30 -22.18 -12.83
C ASP A 147 37.40 -21.71 -11.84
N ARG A 148 37.04 -21.23 -10.64
CA ARG A 148 38.03 -20.82 -9.62
C ARG A 148 37.73 -21.29 -8.20
N VAL A 149 37.29 -22.54 -8.05
CA VAL A 149 37.34 -23.24 -6.76
C VAL A 149 38.02 -24.58 -6.96
N LEU A 150 39.35 -24.56 -6.97
CA LEU A 150 40.24 -25.68 -6.64
C LEU A 150 41.58 -25.13 -6.12
#